data_AF-A0A453L284-F1
#
_entry.id   AF-A0A453L284-F1
#
_cell.length_a   1.000
_cell.length_b   1.000
_cell.length_c   1.000
_cell.angle_alpha   90.00
_cell.angle_beta   90.00
_cell.angle_gamma   90.00
#
_symmetry.space_group_name_H-M   'P 1'
#
loop_
_entity.id
_entity.type
_entity.pdbx_description
1 polymer ?
#
loop_
_entity_poly.entity_id
_entity_poly.type
_entity_poly.pdbx_seq_one_letter_code
_entity_poly.pdbx_strand_id
1 'polypeptide(L)'
;MGATVLHGVDVKDMNLHANLQLRLLDRIVFNFPHAGFNGREDKVDVIKSHQELVRSFFATARRMLWRHGEIHVTHKTKHPYSTWGIEQLASESSLAMVEQAAFQIQDYPGYNQKRGSSWRCDQDFAIGDCSTFKFCVE
;
A
#
# COMPACT_ATOMS: atom_id res chain seq x y z
N MET A 1 24.51 -0.19 6.96
CA MET A 1 23.29 0.11 6.19
C MET A 1 22.68 1.37 6.77
N GLY A 2 22.23 2.28 5.93
CA GLY A 2 21.56 3.51 6.36
C GLY A 2 20.16 3.57 5.75
N ALA A 3 19.27 4.32 6.38
CA ALA A 3 17.94 4.61 5.87
C ALA A 3 17.67 6.11 5.98
N THR A 4 16.99 6.66 4.99
CA THR A 4 16.47 8.04 5.06
C THR A 4 15.00 7.98 5.43
N VAL A 5 14.65 8.53 6.58
CA VAL A 5 13.26 8.65 7.01
C VAL A 5 12.71 9.98 6.53
N LEU A 6 11.61 9.94 5.79
CA LEU A 6 10.87 11.11 5.35
C LEU A 6 9.52 11.15 6.07
N HIS A 7 9.11 12.34 6.48
CA HIS A 7 7.79 12.60 7.05
C HIS A 7 7.00 13.50 6.09
N GLY A 8 5.67 13.50 6.23
CA GLY A 8 4.80 14.35 5.40
C GLY A 8 4.73 13.93 3.92
N VAL A 9 4.97 12.66 3.62
CA VAL A 9 4.79 12.11 2.27
C VAL A 9 3.35 11.64 2.12
N ASP A 10 2.55 12.33 1.31
CA ASP A 10 1.21 11.89 0.94
C ASP A 10 1.30 11.00 -0.32
N VAL A 11 0.74 9.80 -0.26
CA VAL A 11 0.77 8.87 -1.39
C VAL A 11 0.01 9.39 -2.61
N LYS A 12 -0.89 10.36 -2.43
CA LYS A 12 -1.63 11.00 -3.53
C LYS A 12 -0.77 11.91 -4.39
N ASP A 13 0.34 12.41 -3.85
CA ASP A 13 1.24 13.34 -4.54
C ASP A 13 2.74 13.04 -4.30
N MET A 14 3.08 11.83 -3.83
CA MET A 14 4.46 11.48 -3.46
C MET A 14 5.48 11.64 -4.60
N ASN A 15 5.05 11.57 -5.85
CA ASN A 15 5.89 11.85 -7.03
C ASN A 15 6.22 13.33 -7.22
N LEU A 16 5.63 14.23 -6.42
CA LEU A 16 5.89 15.67 -6.38
C LEU A 16 6.65 16.07 -5.10
N HIS A 17 6.80 15.15 -4.14
CA HIS A 17 7.50 15.44 -2.89
C HIS A 17 8.96 15.80 -3.18
N ALA A 18 9.46 16.91 -2.61
CA ALA A 18 10.75 17.50 -2.98
C ALA A 18 11.94 16.53 -2.93
N ASN A 19 11.93 15.58 -1.99
CA ASN A 19 12.99 14.57 -1.83
C ASN A 19 12.84 13.34 -2.76
N LEU A 20 11.68 13.18 -3.40
CA LEU A 20 11.28 12.00 -4.17
C LEU A 20 11.02 12.27 -5.66
N GLN A 21 10.62 13.48 -6.05
CA GLN A 21 10.12 13.83 -7.39
C GLN A 21 11.06 13.53 -8.58
N LEU A 22 12.35 13.34 -8.32
CA LEU A 22 13.35 13.00 -9.36
C LEU A 22 13.93 11.59 -9.16
N ARG A 23 13.37 10.79 -8.25
CA ARG A 23 13.83 9.44 -7.95
C ARG A 23 12.95 8.43 -8.66
N LEU A 24 13.62 7.50 -9.32
CA LEU A 24 13.01 6.25 -9.74
C LEU A 24 13.48 5.14 -8.79
N LEU A 25 12.58 4.22 -8.49
CA LEU A 25 12.76 3.18 -7.47
C LEU A 25 12.62 1.80 -8.11
N ASP A 26 13.49 0.87 -7.70
CA ASP A 26 13.39 -0.54 -8.09
C ASP A 26 12.23 -1.24 -7.38
N ARG A 27 11.88 -0.80 -6.16
CA ARG A 27 10.76 -1.34 -5.39
C ARG A 27 10.04 -0.25 -4.62
N ILE A 28 8.72 -0.27 -4.69
CA ILE A 28 7.84 0.60 -3.90
C ILE A 28 6.88 -0.29 -3.12
N VAL A 29 6.97 -0.26 -1.80
CA VAL A 29 6.23 -1.19 -0.92
C VAL A 29 5.23 -0.40 -0.07
N PHE A 30 3.96 -0.82 -0.07
CA PHE A 30 2.93 -0.28 0.82
C PHE A 30 2.23 -1.41 1.58
N ASN A 31 2.56 -1.55 2.86
CA ASN A 31 2.00 -2.59 3.72
C ASN A 31 0.75 -2.10 4.45
N PHE A 32 -0.36 -2.82 4.28
CA PHE A 32 -1.65 -2.58 4.94
C PHE A 32 -2.16 -1.14 4.76
N PRO A 33 -2.36 -0.68 3.51
CA PRO A 33 -2.89 0.66 3.24
C PRO A 33 -4.22 0.89 3.96
N HIS A 34 -4.41 2.08 4.53
CA HIS A 34 -5.63 2.42 5.27
C HIS A 34 -5.90 3.93 5.24
N ALA A 35 -7.12 4.32 4.88
CA ALA A 35 -7.53 5.73 4.69
C ALA A 35 -8.04 6.40 5.98
N GLY A 36 -7.54 5.96 7.14
CA GLY A 36 -8.06 6.37 8.46
C GLY A 36 -9.36 5.67 8.88
N PHE A 37 -9.75 5.87 10.14
CA PHE A 37 -10.82 5.11 10.80
C PHE A 37 -12.15 5.88 10.79
N ASN A 38 -12.88 5.80 9.68
CA ASN A 38 -14.12 6.57 9.47
C ASN A 38 -15.40 5.71 9.55
N GLY A 39 -15.36 4.60 10.29
CA GLY A 39 -16.51 3.72 10.47
C GLY A 39 -16.12 2.26 10.54
N ARG A 40 -17.07 1.38 10.19
CA ARG A 40 -16.81 -0.06 10.05
C ARG A 40 -16.21 -0.34 8.68
N GLU A 41 -15.25 -1.26 8.65
CA GLU A 41 -14.52 -1.72 7.45
C GLU A 41 -15.44 -2.38 6.39
N ASP A 42 -16.67 -2.73 6.75
CA ASP A 42 -17.67 -3.34 5.86
C ASP A 42 -18.62 -2.32 5.20
N LYS A 43 -18.54 -1.04 5.57
CA LYS A 43 -19.38 0.01 4.97
C LYS A 43 -18.86 0.39 3.59
N VAL A 44 -19.77 0.47 2.62
CA VAL A 44 -19.44 0.81 1.22
C VAL A 44 -18.64 2.11 1.09
N ASP A 45 -19.00 3.18 1.81
CA ASP A 45 -18.28 4.46 1.71
C ASP A 45 -16.87 4.40 2.30
N VAL A 46 -16.68 3.59 3.35
CA VAL A 46 -15.36 3.34 3.96
C VAL A 46 -14.49 2.53 2.99
N ILE A 47 -15.04 1.47 2.41
CA ILE A 47 -14.37 0.67 1.37
C ILE A 47 -13.97 1.55 0.17
N LYS A 48 -14.86 2.41 -0.32
CA LYS A 48 -14.54 3.35 -1.42
C LYS A 48 -13.39 4.28 -1.07
N SER A 49 -13.36 4.82 0.15
CA SER A 49 -12.26 5.67 0.62
C SER A 49 -10.92 4.94 0.62
N HIS A 50 -10.93 3.67 1.04
CA HIS A 50 -9.75 2.82 1.02
C HIS A 50 -9.28 2.46 -0.40
N GLN A 51 -10.21 2.11 -1.28
CA GLN A 51 -9.92 1.87 -2.70
C GLN A 51 -9.30 3.12 -3.35
N GLU A 52 -9.82 4.31 -3.04
CA GLU A 52 -9.30 5.56 -3.59
C GLU A 52 -7.87 5.87 -3.13
N LEU A 53 -7.55 5.57 -1.87
CA LEU A 53 -6.18 5.66 -1.37
C LEU A 53 -5.23 4.75 -2.17
N VAL A 54 -5.65 3.50 -2.39
CA VAL A 54 -4.85 2.51 -3.12
C VAL A 54 -4.70 2.88 -4.61
N ARG A 55 -5.76 3.35 -5.27
CA ARG A 55 -5.69 3.87 -6.66
C ARG A 55 -4.71 5.03 -6.76
N SER A 56 -4.80 5.99 -5.85
CA SER A 56 -3.91 7.15 -5.82
C SER A 56 -2.45 6.72 -5.66
N PHE A 57 -2.20 5.78 -4.73
CA PHE A 57 -0.87 5.19 -4.55
C PHE A 57 -0.36 4.52 -5.83
N PHE A 58 -1.15 3.68 -6.50
CA PHE A 58 -0.72 3.03 -7.74
C PHE A 58 -0.39 4.07 -8.83
N ALA A 59 -1.22 5.09 -8.99
CA ALA A 59 -1.03 6.13 -9.99
C ALA A 59 0.26 6.95 -9.77
N THR A 60 0.62 7.27 -8.53
CA THR A 60 1.86 8.00 -8.21
C THR A 60 3.07 7.07 -8.20
N ALA A 61 2.95 5.86 -7.66
CA ALA A 61 4.02 4.85 -7.61
C ALA A 61 4.48 4.47 -9.02
N ARG A 62 3.55 4.28 -9.96
CA ARG A 62 3.85 3.98 -11.36
C ARG A 62 4.78 5.01 -12.00
N ARG A 63 4.59 6.30 -11.69
CA ARG A 63 5.43 7.40 -12.22
C ARG A 63 6.84 7.41 -11.64
N MET A 64 7.03 6.75 -10.51
CA MET A 64 8.29 6.67 -9.78
C MET A 64 8.99 5.32 -9.97
N LEU A 65 8.45 4.44 -10.81
CA LEU A 65 8.96 3.08 -10.98
C LEU A 65 10.05 3.03 -12.05
N TRP A 66 11.16 2.36 -11.76
CA TRP A 66 12.19 2.07 -12.77
C TRP A 66 11.70 1.04 -13.79
N ARG A 67 12.37 0.90 -14.95
CA ARG A 67 11.94 0.07 -16.09
C ARG A 67 11.67 -1.41 -15.74
N HIS A 68 12.27 -1.91 -14.67
CA HIS A 68 12.08 -3.27 -14.16
C HIS A 68 11.73 -3.28 -12.67
N GLY A 69 11.21 -2.15 -12.17
CA GLY A 69 10.81 -2.02 -10.78
C GLY A 69 9.48 -2.70 -10.50
N GLU A 70 9.22 -2.95 -9.22
CA GLU A 70 8.01 -3.60 -8.75
C GLU A 70 7.28 -2.74 -7.72
N ILE A 71 5.95 -2.75 -7.77
CA ILE A 71 5.08 -2.17 -6.75
C ILE A 71 4.51 -3.32 -5.92
N HIS A 72 4.68 -3.28 -4.61
CA HIS A 72 4.23 -4.34 -3.70
C HIS A 72 3.18 -3.77 -2.76
N VAL A 73 2.00 -4.39 -2.70
CA VAL A 73 0.94 -4.04 -1.74
C VAL A 73 0.64 -5.25 -0.89
N THR A 74 0.85 -5.13 0.42
CA THR A 74 0.43 -6.18 1.36
C THR A 74 -0.97 -5.88 1.87
N HIS A 75 -1.89 -6.82 1.72
CA HIS A 75 -3.28 -6.62 2.09
C HIS A 75 -3.94 -7.88 2.63
N LYS A 76 -4.94 -7.70 3.49
CA LYS A 76 -5.75 -8.79 4.03
C LYS A 76 -6.62 -9.41 2.95
N THR A 77 -6.74 -10.73 2.96
CA THR A 77 -7.41 -11.52 1.91
C THR A 77 -8.78 -12.06 2.33
N LYS A 78 -9.21 -11.83 3.58
CA LYS A 78 -10.54 -12.19 4.07
C LYS A 78 -11.50 -11.00 4.04
N HIS A 79 -12.80 -11.31 3.99
CA HIS A 79 -13.87 -10.31 4.13
C HIS A 79 -13.75 -9.54 5.47
N PRO A 80 -14.03 -8.22 5.51
CA PRO A 80 -14.46 -7.37 4.39
C PRO A 80 -13.33 -6.89 3.49
N TYR A 81 -12.08 -7.00 3.91
CA TYR A 81 -10.92 -6.46 3.18
C TYR A 81 -10.78 -7.01 1.76
N SER A 82 -11.10 -8.29 1.53
CA SER A 82 -11.07 -8.90 0.19
C SER A 82 -11.91 -8.16 -0.85
N THR A 83 -12.96 -7.41 -0.43
CA THR A 83 -13.82 -6.66 -1.35
C THR A 83 -13.16 -5.38 -1.89
N TRP A 84 -11.97 -5.01 -1.41
CA TRP A 84 -11.25 -3.85 -1.92
C TRP A 84 -10.76 -4.07 -3.35
N GLY A 85 -10.49 -5.32 -3.75
CA GLY A 85 -10.13 -5.67 -5.12
C GLY A 85 -8.77 -5.12 -5.56
N ILE A 86 -7.71 -5.32 -4.75
CA ILE A 86 -6.36 -4.75 -4.98
C ILE A 86 -5.85 -4.98 -6.41
N GLU A 87 -6.00 -6.19 -6.95
CA GLU A 87 -5.60 -6.52 -8.32
C GLU A 87 -6.35 -5.70 -9.37
N GLN A 88 -7.66 -5.52 -9.21
CA GLN A 88 -8.48 -4.69 -10.09
C GLN A 88 -8.03 -3.23 -10.05
N LEU A 89 -7.77 -2.68 -8.85
CA LEU A 89 -7.29 -1.30 -8.70
C LEU A 89 -5.92 -1.07 -9.34
N ALA A 90 -5.05 -2.09 -9.31
CA ALA A 90 -3.76 -2.05 -9.98
C ALA A 90 -3.94 -2.05 -11.51
N SER A 91 -4.79 -2.93 -12.05
CA SER A 91 -5.10 -3.00 -13.48
C SER A 91 -5.71 -1.70 -14.01
N GLU A 92 -6.63 -1.06 -13.25
CA GLU A 92 -7.15 0.28 -13.54
C GLU A 92 -6.04 1.34 -13.66
N SER A 93 -4.88 1.08 -13.05
CA SER A 93 -3.69 1.93 -13.06
C SER A 93 -2.62 1.47 -14.05
N SER A 94 -2.94 0.61 -15.03
CA SER A 94 -1.99 0.06 -16.03
C SER A 94 -0.82 -0.69 -15.38
N LEU A 95 -1.13 -1.47 -14.34
CA LEU A 95 -0.19 -2.35 -13.67
C LEU A 95 -0.67 -3.79 -13.79
N ALA A 96 0.21 -4.69 -14.19
CA ALA A 96 -0.06 -6.12 -14.26
C ALA A 96 0.42 -6.80 -12.97
N MET A 97 -0.43 -7.68 -12.41
CA MET A 97 -0.01 -8.53 -11.30
C MET A 97 0.93 -9.61 -11.81
N VAL A 98 2.12 -9.69 -11.22
CA VAL A 98 3.14 -10.70 -11.57
C VAL A 98 3.17 -11.84 -10.57
N GLU A 99 2.84 -11.57 -9.30
CA GLU A 99 2.90 -12.56 -8.24
C GLU A 99 1.98 -12.17 -7.09
N GLN A 100 1.38 -13.18 -6.45
CA GLN A 100 0.78 -13.05 -5.13
C GLN A 100 1.53 -13.97 -4.17
N ALA A 101 2.26 -13.40 -3.23
CA ALA A 101 3.03 -14.14 -2.22
C ALA A 101 2.36 -14.07 -0.85
N ALA A 102 2.50 -15.11 -0.03
CA ALA A 102 2.07 -15.06 1.36
C ALA A 102 2.95 -14.04 2.12
N PHE A 103 2.33 -13.16 2.91
CA PHE A 103 3.10 -12.25 3.77
C PHE A 103 3.55 -13.00 5.02
N GLN A 104 4.87 -13.00 5.27
CA GLN A 104 5.46 -13.55 6.49
C GLN A 104 6.12 -12.41 7.26
N ILE A 105 5.66 -12.15 8.48
CA ILE A 105 6.24 -11.07 9.31
C ILE A 105 7.72 -11.34 9.64
N GLN A 106 8.14 -12.61 9.64
CA GLN A 106 9.51 -13.03 9.90
C GLN A 106 10.49 -12.52 8.84
N ASP A 107 10.02 -12.23 7.62
CA ASP A 107 10.83 -11.67 6.55
C ASP A 107 11.17 -10.18 6.79
N TYR A 108 10.53 -9.55 7.78
CA TYR A 108 10.74 -8.15 8.15
C TYR A 108 11.15 -8.01 9.63
N PRO A 109 12.39 -8.36 10.00
CA PRO A 109 12.88 -8.20 11.37
C PRO A 109 12.71 -6.76 11.87
N GLY A 110 12.03 -6.60 13.01
CA GLY A 110 11.73 -5.29 13.60
C GLY A 110 10.48 -4.60 13.05
N TYR A 111 9.76 -5.20 12.10
CA TYR A 111 8.47 -4.69 11.66
C TYR A 111 7.43 -4.82 12.78
N ASN A 112 6.79 -3.70 13.11
CA ASN A 112 5.73 -3.62 14.09
C ASN A 112 4.57 -2.80 13.50
N GLN A 113 3.52 -3.49 13.08
CA GLN A 113 2.36 -2.88 12.45
C GLN A 113 1.54 -2.10 13.46
N LYS A 114 1.23 -0.85 13.12
CA LYS A 114 0.51 0.07 13.99
C LYS A 114 -0.53 0.88 13.22
N ARG A 115 -1.56 1.32 13.94
CA ARG A 115 -2.64 2.14 13.39
C ARG A 115 -2.16 3.56 13.16
N GLY A 116 -2.45 4.11 11.99
CA GLY A 116 -1.90 5.40 11.56
C GLY A 116 -2.59 6.65 12.13
N SER A 117 -3.82 6.55 12.61
CA SER A 117 -4.57 7.73 13.08
C SER A 117 -5.67 7.38 14.09
N SER A 118 -6.43 8.39 14.54
CA SER A 118 -7.50 8.33 15.56
C SER A 118 -7.02 8.15 17.00
N TRP A 119 -7.97 8.06 17.95
CA TRP A 119 -7.69 7.75 19.36
C TRP A 119 -7.01 6.39 19.59
N ARG A 120 -6.99 5.53 18.57
CA ARG A 120 -6.27 4.25 18.55
C ARG A 120 -4.93 4.30 17.82
N CYS A 121 -4.41 5.48 17.50
CA CYS A 121 -3.11 5.61 16.84
C CYS A 121 -2.02 4.89 17.65
N ASP A 122 -1.01 4.40 16.94
CA ASP A 122 0.12 3.62 17.48
C ASP A 122 -0.24 2.28 18.15
N GLN A 123 -1.52 1.94 18.32
CA GLN A 123 -1.94 0.58 18.72
C GLN A 123 -1.70 -0.40 17.58
N ASP A 124 -1.44 -1.65 17.93
CA ASP A 124 -1.32 -2.75 17.00
C ASP A 124 -2.68 -3.15 16.38
N PHE A 125 -2.59 -4.02 15.38
CA PHE A 125 -3.74 -4.69 14.80
C PHE A 125 -3.38 -6.11 14.36
N ALA A 126 -4.38 -7.00 14.41
CA ALA A 126 -4.24 -8.36 13.92
C ALA A 126 -4.04 -8.36 12.40
N ILE A 127 -2.94 -8.96 11.94
CA ILE A 127 -2.61 -9.11 10.53
C ILE A 127 -3.54 -10.13 9.84
N GLY A 128 -3.82 -11.26 10.50
CA GLY A 128 -4.71 -12.30 9.95
C GLY A 128 -4.23 -12.83 8.59
N ASP A 129 -5.14 -13.42 7.82
CA ASP A 129 -4.81 -13.90 6.48
C ASP A 129 -4.58 -12.73 5.53
N CYS A 130 -3.38 -12.68 4.95
CA CYS A 130 -2.94 -11.61 4.07
C CYS A 130 -1.89 -12.11 3.06
N SER A 131 -1.77 -11.35 1.97
CA SER A 131 -0.82 -11.60 0.90
C SER A 131 -0.15 -10.30 0.49
N THR A 132 1.07 -10.40 -0.03
CA THR A 132 1.73 -9.33 -0.78
C THR A 132 1.48 -9.56 -2.27
N PHE A 133 0.78 -8.61 -2.89
CA PHE A 133 0.54 -8.56 -4.32
C PHE A 133 1.66 -7.74 -4.97
N LYS A 134 2.31 -8.29 -5.99
CA LYS A 134 3.43 -7.67 -6.70
C LYS A 134 3.01 -7.30 -8.12
N PHE A 135 3.35 -6.11 -8.54
CA PHE A 135 2.92 -5.53 -9.80
C PHE A 135 4.09 -4.91 -10.56
N CYS A 136 4.01 -4.96 -11.89
CA CYS A 136 4.91 -4.28 -12.82
C CYS A 136 4.09 -3.41 -13.78
N VAL A 137 4.75 -2.47 -14.46
CA VAL A 137 4.12 -1.72 -15.56
C VAL A 137 3.87 -2.68 -16.73
N GLU A 138 2.68 -2.60 -17.33
CA GLU A 138 2.33 -3.31 -18.57
C GLU A 138 3.22 -2.93 -19.77
#